data_AF-A0A9D4Y2F7-F1
#
_entry.id   AF-A0A9D4Y2F7-F1
#
_cell.length_a   1.000
_cell.length_b   1.000
_cell.length_c   1.000
_cell.angle_alpha   90.00
_cell.angle_beta   90.00
_cell.angle_gamma   90.00
#
_symmetry.space_group_name_H-M   'P 1'
#
loop_
_entity.id
_entity.type
_entity.pdbx_description
1 polymer ?
#
loop_
_entity_poly.entity_id
_entity_poly.type
_entity_poly.pdbx_seq_one_letter_code
_entity_poly.pdbx_strand_id
1 'polypeptide(L)'
;MDYGRRNTKKYSFRCPDLKELRKLSSFVLDALDFKQRHGKILSILSADEATTFAQAGSVDAFEAIFVLLIYGLALFPNIDGFVDVNAIRLFLIRNPVPTLLGEMYFSLHLRNSKGGGTIVCCIPLMYKRFISHLPQTPAFVENKQCLRWSQRLMSLTNDDIDWYDPSLSSLEIIDSYGEFSNVPLIGTQGGINYNHALARRQLGFPLRDNPNNMLLEGLFYQKDKDPQHLKQKIVHAWHNVHRKGRSEFGPCNCVALEAYTLWVKKKAMELKMPYPCERPMSMVVVEPLTLPNQDVEELEDALIKIK
;
A
#
# COMPACT_ATOMS: atom_id res chain seq x y z
N MET A 1 23.47 -8.28 24.00
CA MET A 1 22.27 -8.94 24.56
C MET A 1 21.54 -9.63 23.42
N ASP A 2 21.34 -10.94 23.53
CA ASP A 2 20.54 -11.69 22.55
C ASP A 2 19.06 -11.49 22.86
N TYR A 3 18.46 -10.49 22.21
CA TYR A 3 17.04 -10.22 22.37
C TYR A 3 16.27 -11.29 21.60
N GLY A 4 15.56 -12.18 22.32
CA GLY A 4 14.78 -13.25 21.73
C GLY A 4 13.86 -12.71 20.62
N ARG A 5 14.13 -13.10 19.37
CA ARG A 5 13.38 -12.63 18.19
C ARG A 5 12.05 -13.38 18.08
N ARG A 6 10.99 -12.67 17.75
CA ARG A 6 9.69 -13.25 17.39
C ARG A 6 9.89 -14.13 16.16
N ASN A 7 9.45 -15.38 16.24
CA ASN A 7 9.40 -16.24 15.07
C ASN A 7 8.34 -15.69 14.09
N THR A 8 8.80 -15.18 12.95
CA THR A 8 7.93 -14.67 11.89
C THR A 8 7.68 -15.81 10.90
N LYS A 9 6.43 -16.30 10.84
CA LYS A 9 6.08 -17.35 9.88
C LYS A 9 6.02 -16.77 8.47
N LYS A 10 6.63 -17.48 7.51
CA LYS A 10 6.61 -17.13 6.08
C LYS A 10 5.19 -16.82 5.61
N TYR A 11 5.07 -15.79 4.79
CA TYR A 11 3.83 -15.35 4.16
C TYR A 11 3.70 -16.10 2.83
N SER A 12 2.62 -16.84 2.64
CA SER A 12 2.22 -17.32 1.33
C SER A 12 1.21 -16.33 0.74
N PHE A 13 1.50 -15.89 -0.47
CA PHE A 13 0.60 -15.03 -1.23
C PHE A 13 -0.11 -15.89 -2.26
N ARG A 14 -1.40 -15.64 -2.46
CA ARG A 14 -2.08 -16.16 -3.63
C ARG A 14 -1.57 -15.35 -4.81
N CYS A 15 -0.71 -15.94 -5.63
CA CYS A 15 -0.29 -15.31 -6.87
C CYS A 15 -1.51 -15.29 -7.80
N PRO A 16 -2.04 -14.11 -8.17
CA PRO A 16 -3.11 -14.09 -9.17
C PRO A 16 -2.55 -14.66 -10.47
N ASP A 17 -3.27 -15.57 -11.13
CA ASP A 17 -2.89 -16.01 -12.47
C ASP A 17 -3.10 -14.87 -13.47
N LEU A 18 -2.06 -14.06 -13.63
CA LEU A 18 -2.07 -12.91 -14.55
C LEU A 18 -2.04 -13.35 -16.03
N LYS A 19 -1.80 -14.64 -16.33
CA LYS A 19 -1.91 -15.13 -17.72
C LYS A 19 -3.35 -15.05 -18.18
N GLU A 20 -4.31 -15.32 -17.30
CA GLU A 20 -5.72 -15.13 -17.60
C GLU A 20 -6.04 -13.65 -17.83
N LEU A 21 -5.52 -12.72 -17.03
CA LEU A 21 -5.70 -11.27 -17.30
C LEU A 21 -5.09 -10.80 -18.63
N ARG A 22 -3.92 -11.32 -19.03
CA ARG A 22 -3.34 -11.03 -20.37
C ARG A 22 -4.15 -11.65 -21.50
N LYS A 23 -4.63 -12.89 -21.35
CA LYS A 23 -5.55 -13.50 -22.32
C LYS A 23 -6.85 -12.69 -22.41
N LEU A 24 -7.40 -12.27 -21.27
CA LEU A 24 -8.57 -11.40 -21.21
C LEU A 24 -8.31 -10.08 -21.95
N SER A 25 -7.11 -9.51 -21.87
CA SER A 25 -6.77 -8.30 -22.64
C SER A 25 -6.78 -8.51 -24.16
N SER A 26 -6.47 -9.70 -24.68
CA SER A 26 -6.66 -10.00 -26.11
C SER A 26 -8.12 -10.22 -26.48
N PHE A 27 -8.94 -10.72 -25.54
CA PHE A 27 -10.39 -10.86 -25.74
C PHE A 27 -11.16 -9.56 -25.49
N VAL A 28 -10.53 -8.52 -24.95
CA VAL A 28 -11.08 -7.17 -24.87
C VAL A 28 -11.37 -6.57 -26.25
N LEU A 29 -10.70 -7.10 -27.28
CA LEU A 29 -10.94 -6.73 -28.67
C LEU A 29 -12.11 -7.51 -29.31
N ASP A 30 -12.63 -8.57 -28.67
CA ASP A 30 -13.74 -9.41 -29.16
C ASP A 30 -14.80 -9.62 -28.07
N ALA A 31 -15.79 -8.72 -28.07
CA ALA A 31 -16.89 -8.72 -27.10
C ALA A 31 -17.79 -9.97 -27.16
N LEU A 32 -17.82 -10.70 -28.28
CA LEU A 32 -18.71 -11.85 -28.47
C LEU A 32 -18.14 -13.12 -27.80
N ASP A 33 -16.86 -13.42 -28.02
CA ASP A 33 -16.17 -14.56 -27.38
C ASP A 33 -16.09 -14.37 -25.85
N PHE A 34 -15.85 -13.13 -25.42
CA PHE A 34 -15.84 -12.77 -24.01
C PHE A 34 -17.20 -12.99 -23.33
N LYS A 35 -18.30 -12.58 -23.98
CA LYS A 35 -19.67 -12.82 -23.48
C LYS A 35 -20.00 -14.32 -23.42
N GLN A 36 -19.53 -15.13 -24.35
CA GLN A 36 -19.76 -16.58 -24.30
C GLN A 36 -19.07 -17.25 -23.11
N ARG A 37 -17.83 -16.85 -22.79
CA ARG A 37 -17.09 -17.44 -21.65
C ARG A 37 -17.51 -16.88 -20.29
N HIS A 38 -17.72 -15.58 -20.19
CA HIS A 38 -17.93 -14.89 -18.91
C HIS A 38 -19.36 -14.39 -18.71
N GLY A 39 -20.26 -14.53 -19.69
CA GLY A 39 -21.65 -14.10 -19.59
C GLY A 39 -22.46 -14.80 -18.49
N LYS A 40 -22.00 -15.94 -17.97
CA LYS A 40 -22.57 -16.55 -16.76
C LYS A 40 -22.39 -15.67 -15.52
N ILE A 41 -21.39 -14.79 -15.50
CA ILE A 41 -21.22 -13.80 -14.43
C ILE A 41 -22.41 -12.81 -14.41
N LEU A 42 -22.98 -12.47 -15.57
CA LEU A 42 -24.18 -11.62 -15.64
C LEU A 42 -25.38 -12.25 -14.92
N SER A 43 -25.50 -13.58 -14.91
CA SER A 43 -26.58 -14.26 -14.16
C SER A 43 -26.41 -14.25 -12.64
N ILE A 44 -25.23 -13.85 -12.14
CA ILE A 44 -24.95 -13.73 -10.69
C ILE A 44 -25.26 -12.31 -10.20
N LEU A 45 -25.39 -11.34 -11.11
CA LEU A 45 -25.80 -9.96 -10.81
C LEU A 45 -27.30 -9.93 -10.47
N SER A 46 -27.73 -8.96 -9.64
CA SER A 46 -29.16 -8.84 -9.28
C SER A 46 -30.02 -8.57 -10.52
N ALA A 47 -31.33 -8.84 -10.46
CA ALA A 47 -32.23 -8.71 -11.61
C ALA A 47 -32.21 -7.30 -12.23
N ASP A 48 -32.12 -6.25 -11.42
CA ASP A 48 -32.02 -4.85 -11.86
C ASP A 48 -30.65 -4.54 -12.51
N GLU A 49 -29.57 -5.10 -11.98
CA GLU A 49 -28.21 -4.92 -12.52
C GLU A 49 -28.04 -5.71 -13.82
N ALA A 50 -28.54 -6.95 -13.85
CA ALA A 50 -28.54 -7.81 -15.02
C ALA A 50 -29.40 -7.21 -16.15
N THR A 51 -30.54 -6.58 -15.83
CA THR A 51 -31.33 -5.84 -16.82
C THR A 51 -30.66 -4.56 -17.26
N THR A 52 -29.98 -3.81 -16.38
CA THR A 52 -29.18 -2.63 -16.76
C THR A 52 -28.06 -3.03 -17.74
N PHE A 53 -27.31 -4.09 -17.45
CA PHE A 53 -26.24 -4.59 -18.33
C PHE A 53 -26.78 -5.26 -19.60
N ALA A 54 -27.94 -5.90 -19.56
CA ALA A 54 -28.59 -6.49 -20.74
C ALA A 54 -29.21 -5.41 -21.65
N GLN A 55 -29.79 -4.35 -21.10
CA GLN A 55 -30.31 -3.19 -21.83
C GLN A 55 -29.18 -2.32 -22.40
N ALA A 56 -28.03 -2.26 -21.73
CA ALA A 56 -26.88 -1.48 -22.19
C ALA A 56 -26.27 -1.98 -23.50
N GLY A 57 -26.52 -3.24 -23.93
CA GLY A 57 -26.33 -3.73 -25.31
C GLY A 57 -24.98 -3.47 -26.00
N SER A 58 -23.98 -2.94 -25.31
CA SER A 58 -22.86 -2.21 -25.88
C SER A 58 -21.66 -2.28 -24.92
N VAL A 59 -20.54 -1.73 -25.35
CA VAL A 59 -19.23 -1.65 -24.69
C VAL A 59 -19.29 -1.54 -23.16
N ASP A 60 -20.27 -0.83 -22.59
CA ASP A 60 -20.46 -0.65 -21.14
C ASP A 60 -20.65 -1.96 -20.35
N ALA A 61 -21.44 -2.91 -20.86
CA ALA A 61 -21.63 -4.21 -20.20
C ALA A 61 -20.36 -5.06 -20.25
N PHE A 62 -19.60 -4.92 -21.33
CA PHE A 62 -18.31 -5.56 -21.52
C PHE A 62 -17.26 -4.97 -20.57
N GLU A 63 -17.17 -3.63 -20.47
CA GLU A 63 -16.29 -2.92 -19.54
C GLU A 63 -16.59 -3.29 -18.08
N ALA A 64 -17.88 -3.37 -17.72
CA ALA A 64 -18.28 -3.74 -16.36
C ALA A 64 -17.84 -5.17 -15.98
N ILE A 65 -18.00 -6.15 -16.87
CA ILE A 65 -17.52 -7.52 -16.62
C ILE A 65 -15.99 -7.53 -16.57
N PHE A 66 -15.30 -6.79 -17.44
CA PHE A 66 -13.84 -6.70 -17.43
C PHE A 66 -13.31 -6.11 -16.11
N VAL A 67 -13.89 -5.01 -15.65
CA VAL A 67 -13.53 -4.42 -14.35
C VAL A 67 -13.86 -5.39 -13.22
N LEU A 68 -15.00 -6.08 -13.27
CA LEU A 68 -15.36 -7.09 -12.28
C LEU A 68 -14.35 -8.25 -12.22
N LEU A 69 -13.81 -8.68 -13.37
CA LEU A 69 -12.73 -9.67 -13.42
C LEU A 69 -11.43 -9.13 -12.80
N ILE A 70 -11.10 -7.85 -13.00
CA ILE A 70 -9.96 -7.21 -12.30
C ILE A 70 -10.20 -7.22 -10.78
N TYR A 71 -11.39 -6.84 -10.33
CA TYR A 71 -11.74 -6.86 -8.90
C TYR A 71 -11.69 -8.28 -8.33
N GLY A 72 -12.28 -9.26 -8.99
CA GLY A 72 -12.32 -10.65 -8.51
C GLY A 72 -10.97 -11.35 -8.59
N LEU A 73 -10.28 -11.28 -9.73
CA LEU A 73 -9.08 -12.09 -9.97
C LEU A 73 -7.80 -11.43 -9.45
N ALA A 74 -7.70 -10.09 -9.49
CA ALA A 74 -6.51 -9.38 -9.04
C ALA A 74 -6.65 -8.81 -7.61
N LEU A 75 -7.82 -8.25 -7.27
CA LEU A 75 -8.02 -7.63 -5.95
C LEU A 75 -8.52 -8.62 -4.91
N PHE A 76 -9.41 -9.56 -5.25
CA PHE A 76 -9.98 -10.58 -4.33
C PHE A 76 -9.74 -12.01 -4.79
N PRO A 77 -8.50 -12.43 -5.03
CA PRO A 77 -8.24 -13.77 -5.54
C PRO A 77 -8.80 -14.81 -4.55
N ASN A 78 -9.85 -15.53 -4.94
CA ASN A 78 -10.49 -16.56 -4.10
C ASN A 78 -10.25 -17.99 -4.62
N ILE A 79 -10.83 -18.32 -5.78
CA ILE A 79 -10.61 -19.59 -6.51
C ILE A 79 -10.15 -19.21 -7.92
N ASP A 80 -9.26 -20.01 -8.52
CA ASP A 80 -8.71 -19.68 -9.84
C ASP A 80 -9.83 -19.69 -10.89
N GLY A 81 -9.92 -18.62 -11.67
CA GLY A 81 -11.00 -18.43 -12.66
C GLY A 81 -12.37 -18.08 -12.08
N PHE A 82 -12.50 -17.85 -10.76
CA PHE A 82 -13.78 -17.53 -10.11
C PHE A 82 -13.78 -16.12 -9.51
N VAL A 83 -14.85 -15.37 -9.77
CA VAL A 83 -15.12 -14.07 -9.14
C VAL A 83 -16.04 -14.28 -7.94
N ASP A 84 -15.54 -13.94 -6.75
CA ASP A 84 -16.30 -14.07 -5.51
C ASP A 84 -17.48 -13.08 -5.44
N VAL A 85 -18.60 -13.50 -4.82
CA VAL A 85 -19.77 -12.63 -4.64
C VAL A 85 -19.46 -11.36 -3.85
N ASN A 86 -18.48 -11.39 -2.94
CA ASN A 86 -18.03 -10.20 -2.24
C ASN A 86 -17.28 -9.24 -3.17
N ALA A 87 -16.53 -9.74 -4.16
CA ALA A 87 -15.89 -8.91 -5.17
C ALA A 87 -16.95 -8.24 -6.07
N ILE A 88 -18.02 -8.95 -6.42
CA ILE A 88 -19.18 -8.38 -7.13
C ILE A 88 -19.81 -7.26 -6.30
N ARG A 89 -20.17 -7.54 -5.04
CA ARG A 89 -20.77 -6.54 -4.14
C ARG A 89 -19.89 -5.30 -4.01
N LEU A 90 -18.59 -5.47 -3.92
CA LEU A 90 -17.62 -4.37 -3.82
C LEU A 90 -17.52 -3.54 -5.08
N PHE A 91 -17.51 -4.20 -6.25
CA PHE A 91 -17.52 -3.51 -7.54
C PHE A 91 -18.74 -2.58 -7.68
N LEU A 92 -19.89 -3.00 -7.14
CA LEU A 92 -21.13 -2.21 -7.18
C LEU A 92 -21.13 -1.01 -6.21
N ILE A 93 -20.16 -0.92 -5.29
CA ILE A 93 -20.03 0.23 -4.38
C ILE A 93 -19.32 1.36 -5.13
N ARG A 94 -19.88 2.58 -5.10
CA ARG A 94 -19.32 3.77 -5.75
C ARG A 94 -17.83 3.99 -5.46
N ASN A 95 -17.43 3.88 -4.20
CA ASN A 95 -16.03 3.94 -3.79
C ASN A 95 -15.66 2.69 -2.98
N PRO A 96 -14.98 1.71 -3.60
CA PRO A 96 -14.63 0.48 -2.92
C PRO A 96 -13.40 0.65 -2.01
N VAL A 97 -12.62 1.73 -2.13
CA VAL A 97 -11.32 1.90 -1.46
C VAL A 97 -11.40 1.67 0.06
N PRO A 98 -12.35 2.25 0.82
CA PRO A 98 -12.44 2.00 2.26
C PRO A 98 -12.67 0.52 2.59
N THR A 99 -13.51 -0.17 1.83
CA THR A 99 -13.80 -1.58 2.07
C THR A 99 -12.64 -2.48 1.62
N LEU A 100 -11.93 -2.12 0.54
CA LEU A 100 -10.68 -2.79 0.14
C LEU A 100 -9.63 -2.73 1.25
N LEU A 101 -9.40 -1.53 1.79
CA LEU A 101 -8.49 -1.32 2.91
C LEU A 101 -8.96 -2.07 4.14
N GLY A 102 -10.25 -1.99 4.48
CA GLY A 102 -10.85 -2.69 5.60
C GLY A 102 -10.62 -4.20 5.52
N GLU A 103 -10.88 -4.81 4.36
CA GLU A 103 -10.65 -6.24 4.16
C GLU A 103 -9.17 -6.60 4.27
N MET A 104 -8.29 -5.81 3.67
CA MET A 104 -6.85 -6.05 3.69
C MET A 104 -6.29 -5.99 5.12
N TYR A 105 -6.61 -4.93 5.88
CA TYR A 105 -6.19 -4.81 7.27
C TYR A 105 -6.80 -5.90 8.16
N PHE A 106 -8.07 -6.26 7.92
CA PHE A 106 -8.74 -7.34 8.64
C PHE A 106 -8.05 -8.69 8.40
N SER A 107 -7.72 -9.01 7.15
CA SER A 107 -6.99 -10.23 6.79
C SER A 107 -5.59 -10.28 7.42
N LEU A 108 -4.85 -9.15 7.37
CA LEU A 108 -3.56 -9.00 8.04
C LEU A 108 -3.67 -9.22 9.55
N HIS A 109 -4.67 -8.61 10.20
CA HIS A 109 -4.90 -8.74 11.62
C HIS A 109 -5.19 -10.20 12.01
N LEU A 110 -6.15 -10.85 11.35
CA LEU A 110 -6.48 -12.24 11.62
C LEU A 110 -5.28 -13.16 11.48
N ARG A 111 -4.48 -12.97 10.43
CA ARG A 111 -3.27 -13.77 10.20
C ARG A 111 -2.25 -13.57 11.32
N ASN A 112 -2.01 -12.32 11.72
CA ASN A 112 -1.07 -11.99 12.79
C ASN A 112 -1.51 -12.56 14.14
N SER A 113 -2.81 -12.53 14.43
CA SER A 113 -3.41 -13.07 15.65
C SER A 113 -3.42 -14.61 15.66
N LYS A 114 -3.71 -15.27 14.53
CA LYS A 114 -3.70 -16.73 14.40
C LYS A 114 -2.31 -17.32 14.14
N GLY A 115 -1.30 -16.47 13.90
CA GLY A 115 0.08 -16.89 13.62
C GLY A 115 0.22 -17.70 12.32
N GLY A 116 -0.59 -17.41 11.29
CA GLY A 116 -0.62 -18.16 10.02
C GLY A 116 -1.87 -17.87 9.19
N GLY A 117 -1.88 -18.30 7.93
CA GLY A 117 -2.97 -18.07 6.97
C GLY A 117 -2.55 -17.27 5.73
N THR A 118 -3.47 -17.18 4.77
CA THR A 118 -3.28 -16.42 3.52
C THR A 118 -3.80 -15.00 3.74
N ILE A 119 -3.03 -14.00 3.31
CA ILE A 119 -3.55 -12.63 3.26
C ILE A 119 -4.35 -12.50 1.97
N VAL A 120 -5.60 -12.07 2.11
CA VAL A 120 -6.52 -11.80 1.00
C VAL A 120 -6.66 -10.29 0.81
N CYS A 121 -7.19 -9.88 -0.35
CA CYS A 121 -7.44 -8.48 -0.72
C CYS A 121 -6.20 -7.64 -1.08
N CYS A 122 -6.15 -7.08 -2.30
CA CYS A 122 -5.27 -6.00 -2.76
C CYS A 122 -3.74 -6.15 -2.51
N ILE A 123 -3.25 -7.34 -2.19
CA ILE A 123 -1.82 -7.61 -1.95
C ILE A 123 -0.92 -7.13 -3.10
N PRO A 124 -1.23 -7.39 -4.39
CA PRO A 124 -0.40 -6.90 -5.48
C PRO A 124 -0.28 -5.38 -5.52
N LEU A 125 -1.36 -4.66 -5.17
CA LEU A 125 -1.35 -3.20 -5.09
C LEU A 125 -0.49 -2.71 -3.93
N MET A 126 -0.60 -3.36 -2.77
CA MET A 126 0.23 -3.03 -1.60
C MET A 126 1.71 -3.29 -1.87
N TYR A 127 2.05 -4.40 -2.53
CA TYR A 127 3.40 -4.68 -2.96
C TYR A 127 3.90 -3.61 -3.95
N LYS A 128 3.11 -3.28 -4.98
CA LYS A 128 3.47 -2.24 -5.95
C LYS A 128 3.68 -0.88 -5.27
N ARG A 129 2.81 -0.50 -4.35
CA ARG A 129 2.93 0.73 -3.56
C ARG A 129 4.17 0.70 -2.66
N PHE A 130 4.44 -0.42 -2.00
CA PHE A 130 5.63 -0.59 -1.18
C PHE A 130 6.91 -0.42 -2.02
N ILE A 131 7.01 -1.11 -3.15
CA ILE A 131 8.17 -1.04 -4.04
C ILE A 131 8.33 0.34 -4.68
N SER A 132 7.24 1.06 -4.97
CA SER A 132 7.32 2.42 -5.53
C SER A 132 7.94 3.45 -4.58
N HIS A 133 8.04 3.14 -3.29
CA HIS A 133 8.71 3.99 -2.30
C HIS A 133 10.20 3.64 -2.12
N LEU A 134 10.68 2.54 -2.71
CA LEU A 134 12.06 2.08 -2.54
C LEU A 134 12.98 2.59 -3.65
N PRO A 135 14.31 2.61 -3.43
CA PRO A 135 15.25 3.01 -4.47
C PRO A 135 15.07 2.22 -5.77
N GLN A 136 15.05 2.93 -6.90
CA GLN A 136 15.02 2.34 -8.23
C GLN A 136 16.41 2.16 -8.86
N THR A 137 17.48 2.33 -8.06
CA THR A 137 18.85 2.17 -8.54
C THR A 137 19.12 0.71 -8.97
N PRO A 138 19.95 0.48 -10.01
CA PRO A 138 20.28 -0.88 -10.44
C PRO A 138 20.79 -1.77 -9.31
N ALA A 139 21.61 -1.21 -8.41
CA ALA A 139 22.13 -1.93 -7.25
C ALA A 139 21.01 -2.48 -6.33
N PHE A 140 19.98 -1.67 -6.07
CA PHE A 140 18.86 -2.09 -5.25
C PHE A 140 17.95 -3.06 -6.00
N VAL A 141 17.58 -2.74 -7.25
CA VAL A 141 16.61 -3.51 -8.03
C VAL A 141 17.14 -4.90 -8.41
N GLU A 142 18.36 -4.98 -8.94
CA GLU A 142 18.93 -6.24 -9.43
C GLU A 142 19.35 -7.18 -8.30
N ASN A 143 19.68 -6.64 -7.12
CA ASN A 143 20.07 -7.40 -5.95
C ASN A 143 21.10 -8.52 -6.25
N LYS A 144 22.16 -8.20 -7.00
CA LYS A 144 23.20 -9.17 -7.44
C LYS A 144 23.84 -9.94 -6.27
N GLN A 145 23.88 -9.32 -5.10
CA GLN A 145 24.43 -9.90 -3.87
C GLN A 145 23.45 -10.85 -3.17
N CYS A 146 22.25 -11.06 -3.71
CA CYS A 146 21.21 -11.93 -3.15
C CYS A 146 20.88 -11.61 -1.68
N LEU A 147 20.91 -10.33 -1.31
CA LEU A 147 20.64 -9.87 0.05
C LEU A 147 19.18 -10.13 0.43
N ARG A 148 18.95 -10.43 1.72
CA ARG A 148 17.60 -10.57 2.27
C ARG A 148 16.91 -9.21 2.32
N TRP A 149 15.58 -9.21 2.19
CA TRP A 149 14.76 -8.00 2.32
C TRP A 149 15.05 -7.21 3.60
N SER A 150 15.22 -7.88 4.73
CA SER A 150 15.55 -7.21 5.99
C SER A 150 16.86 -6.42 5.91
N GLN A 151 17.89 -6.95 5.24
CA GLN A 151 19.19 -6.28 5.13
C GLN A 151 19.06 -5.07 4.21
N ARG A 152 18.43 -5.27 3.05
CA ARG A 152 18.19 -4.22 2.06
C ARG A 152 17.41 -3.05 2.67
N LEU A 153 16.30 -3.33 3.35
CA LEU A 153 15.45 -2.29 3.93
C LEU A 153 16.12 -1.58 5.11
N MET A 154 16.85 -2.31 5.95
CA MET A 154 17.51 -1.73 7.12
C MET A 154 18.76 -0.91 6.78
N SER A 155 19.29 -1.07 5.57
CA SER A 155 20.38 -0.25 5.03
C SER A 155 19.91 1.10 4.46
N LEU A 156 18.60 1.28 4.27
CA LEU A 156 18.05 2.52 3.71
C LEU A 156 18.01 3.63 4.76
N THR A 157 18.32 4.83 4.32
CA THR A 157 18.16 6.08 5.06
C THR A 157 16.85 6.77 4.70
N ASN A 158 16.57 7.92 5.33
CA ASN A 158 15.40 8.71 5.00
C ASN A 158 15.43 9.23 3.56
N ASP A 159 16.63 9.50 3.02
CA ASP A 159 16.80 10.11 1.70
C ASP A 159 16.74 9.06 0.57
N ASP A 160 16.91 7.79 0.90
CA ASP A 160 16.77 6.68 -0.05
C ASP A 160 15.30 6.31 -0.34
N ILE A 161 14.36 6.85 0.43
CA ILE A 161 12.94 6.48 0.36
C ILE A 161 12.13 7.64 -0.20
N ASP A 162 11.43 7.39 -1.30
CA ASP A 162 10.48 8.33 -1.89
C ASP A 162 9.20 8.34 -1.05
N TRP A 163 9.17 9.07 0.05
CA TRP A 163 8.09 8.97 1.04
C TRP A 163 6.71 9.30 0.47
N TYR A 164 6.59 10.36 -0.31
CA TYR A 164 5.31 10.86 -0.80
C TYR A 164 5.45 11.41 -2.22
N ASP A 165 4.32 11.50 -2.92
CA ASP A 165 4.24 12.15 -4.22
C ASP A 165 4.04 13.67 -4.01
N PRO A 166 4.97 14.54 -4.47
CA PRO A 166 4.84 15.99 -4.32
C PRO A 166 3.58 16.57 -4.94
N SER A 167 2.99 15.93 -5.96
CA SER A 167 1.73 16.35 -6.55
C SER A 167 0.54 16.27 -5.58
N LEU A 168 0.65 15.46 -4.53
CA LEU A 168 -0.35 15.31 -3.48
C LEU A 168 -0.15 16.26 -2.29
N SER A 169 0.89 17.12 -2.33
CA SER A 169 1.31 17.95 -1.20
C SER A 169 0.33 19.08 -0.82
N SER A 170 -0.65 19.40 -1.67
CA SER A 170 -1.68 20.40 -1.39
C SER A 170 -2.97 19.79 -0.83
N LEU A 171 -3.07 18.47 -0.74
CA LEU A 171 -4.29 17.79 -0.31
C LEU A 171 -4.39 17.75 1.21
N GLU A 172 -5.59 18.03 1.71
CA GLU A 172 -5.94 17.69 3.08
C GLU A 172 -6.10 16.17 3.21
N ILE A 173 -5.54 15.63 4.28
CA ILE A 173 -5.64 14.22 4.62
C ILE A 173 -6.73 14.03 5.65
N ILE A 174 -7.34 12.85 5.62
CA ILE A 174 -8.33 12.48 6.63
C ILE A 174 -7.60 12.21 7.94
N ASP A 175 -7.95 12.95 8.98
CA ASP A 175 -7.32 12.84 10.30
C ASP A 175 -8.19 12.07 11.31
N SER A 176 -9.51 12.19 11.24
CA SER A 176 -10.39 11.47 12.16
C SER A 176 -11.82 11.35 11.61
N TYR A 177 -12.63 10.53 12.28
CA TYR A 177 -14.00 10.21 11.87
C TYR A 177 -14.92 10.29 13.09
N GLY A 178 -15.75 11.32 13.19
CA GLY A 178 -16.64 11.53 14.32
C GLY A 178 -15.89 11.41 15.65
N GLU A 179 -16.27 10.42 16.47
CA GLU A 179 -15.63 10.10 17.76
C GLU A 179 -14.32 9.30 17.65
N PHE A 180 -14.00 8.72 16.49
CA PHE A 180 -12.81 7.90 16.30
C PHE A 180 -11.59 8.76 15.93
N SER A 181 -10.52 8.64 16.72
CA SER A 181 -9.22 9.28 16.44
C SER A 181 -8.43 8.61 15.29
N ASN A 182 -8.93 7.50 14.73
CA ASN A 182 -8.33 6.74 13.64
C ASN A 182 -9.33 6.61 12.49
N VAL A 183 -8.93 5.96 11.40
CA VAL A 183 -9.84 5.62 10.28
C VAL A 183 -10.53 4.29 10.59
N PRO A 184 -11.80 4.26 11.03
CA PRO A 184 -12.53 3.00 11.15
C PRO A 184 -12.92 2.52 9.75
N LEU A 185 -12.65 1.26 9.44
CA LEU A 185 -12.94 0.64 8.15
C LEU A 185 -13.89 -0.54 8.37
N ILE A 186 -14.83 -0.72 7.44
CA ILE A 186 -15.71 -1.88 7.41
C ILE A 186 -15.34 -2.69 6.17
N GLY A 187 -14.84 -3.90 6.41
CA GLY A 187 -14.64 -4.93 5.40
C GLY A 187 -15.87 -5.84 5.28
N THR A 188 -15.75 -6.87 4.45
CA THR A 188 -16.83 -7.84 4.22
C THR A 188 -16.99 -8.82 5.39
N GLN A 189 -15.89 -9.04 6.15
CA GLN A 189 -15.81 -9.99 7.27
C GLN A 189 -15.86 -9.34 8.65
N GLY A 190 -15.93 -8.01 8.75
CA GLY A 190 -15.89 -7.29 10.02
C GLY A 190 -15.38 -5.87 9.86
N GLY A 191 -15.03 -5.23 10.97
CA GLY A 191 -14.42 -3.90 10.95
C GLY A 191 -13.11 -3.85 11.70
N ILE A 192 -12.26 -2.92 11.27
CA ILE A 192 -10.93 -2.70 11.82
C ILE A 192 -10.56 -1.23 11.65
N ASN A 193 -9.68 -0.68 12.50
CA ASN A 193 -9.14 0.66 12.26
C ASN A 193 -7.75 0.65 11.61
N TYR A 194 -7.52 1.68 10.80
CA TYR A 194 -6.20 2.04 10.29
C TYR A 194 -5.75 3.35 10.94
N ASN A 195 -4.54 3.34 11.49
CA ASN A 195 -3.93 4.52 12.08
C ASN A 195 -3.03 5.22 11.05
N HIS A 196 -3.64 6.11 10.28
CA HIS A 196 -2.95 6.96 9.30
C HIS A 196 -1.95 7.92 9.96
N ALA A 197 -2.13 8.26 11.25
CA ALA A 197 -1.24 9.16 11.97
C ALA A 197 0.19 8.60 12.07
N LEU A 198 0.36 7.27 12.10
CA LEU A 198 1.67 6.60 12.08
C LEU A 198 2.35 6.58 10.70
N ALA A 199 1.59 6.87 9.64
CA ALA A 199 2.05 6.84 8.26
C ALA A 199 2.05 8.22 7.60
N ARG A 200 1.94 9.31 8.37
CA ARG A 200 1.86 10.69 7.85
C ARG A 200 3.00 11.08 6.92
N ARG A 201 4.19 10.50 7.08
CA ARG A 201 5.32 10.70 6.15
C ARG A 201 4.97 10.30 4.72
N GLN A 202 4.17 9.26 4.55
CA GLN A 202 3.70 8.81 3.23
C GLN A 202 2.68 9.75 2.58
N LEU A 203 2.19 10.71 3.36
CA LEU A 203 1.28 11.76 2.97
C LEU A 203 1.96 13.14 2.93
N GLY A 204 3.29 13.18 3.09
CA GLY A 204 4.08 14.41 3.02
C GLY A 204 4.15 15.21 4.31
N PHE A 205 3.69 14.66 5.45
CA PHE A 205 3.71 15.37 6.74
C PHE A 205 4.69 14.75 7.74
N PRO A 206 5.29 15.56 8.64
CA PRO A 206 6.27 15.06 9.60
C PRO A 206 5.66 14.19 10.69
N LEU A 207 6.52 13.37 11.30
CA LEU A 207 6.25 12.67 12.55
C LEU A 207 7.14 13.29 13.63
N ARG A 208 6.56 14.18 14.43
CA ARG A 208 7.29 14.99 15.42
C ARG A 208 7.39 14.29 16.77
N ASP A 209 6.23 13.99 17.34
CA ASP A 209 6.11 13.51 18.71
C ASP A 209 5.71 12.03 18.77
N ASN A 210 5.74 11.49 20.00
CA ASN A 210 5.20 10.17 20.27
C ASN A 210 3.70 10.15 19.95
N PRO A 211 3.19 9.11 19.27
CA PRO A 211 1.76 8.97 19.04
C PRO A 211 1.00 8.95 20.37
N ASN A 212 -0.08 9.71 20.45
CA ASN A 212 -1.00 9.66 21.59
C ASN A 212 -1.54 8.23 21.75
N ASN A 213 -1.62 7.73 22.98
CA ASN A 213 -2.15 6.38 23.28
C ASN A 213 -3.56 6.16 22.71
N MET A 214 -4.40 7.21 22.61
CA MET A 214 -5.72 7.12 21.98
C MET A 214 -5.63 6.71 20.49
N LEU A 215 -4.57 7.13 19.79
CA LEU A 215 -4.32 6.68 18.41
C LEU A 215 -3.92 5.20 18.36
N LEU A 216 -3.43 4.64 19.46
CA LEU A 216 -3.01 3.25 19.56
C LEU A 216 -4.15 2.31 19.96
N GLU A 217 -5.34 2.85 20.28
CA GLU A 217 -6.53 2.04 20.56
C GLU A 217 -6.94 1.26 19.31
N GLY A 218 -6.88 -0.06 19.40
CA GLY A 218 -7.26 -0.97 18.32
C GLY A 218 -8.76 -1.18 18.30
N LEU A 219 -9.38 -0.93 17.14
CA LEU A 219 -10.75 -1.36 16.86
C LEU A 219 -10.69 -2.62 16.03
N PHE A 220 -11.38 -3.67 16.46
CA PHE A 220 -11.53 -4.90 15.69
C PHE A 220 -12.82 -5.63 16.08
N TYR A 221 -13.62 -6.01 15.09
CA TYR A 221 -14.78 -6.89 15.29
C TYR A 221 -15.00 -7.78 14.06
N GLN A 222 -15.61 -8.95 14.26
CA GLN A 222 -15.99 -9.85 13.18
C GLN A 222 -17.47 -9.69 12.87
N LYS A 223 -17.88 -9.96 11.63
CA LYS A 223 -19.27 -9.76 11.16
C LYS A 223 -20.33 -10.36 12.09
N ASP A 224 -20.08 -11.55 12.62
CA ASP A 224 -21.01 -12.27 13.50
C ASP A 224 -20.85 -11.91 14.99
N LYS A 225 -19.90 -11.03 15.30
CA LYS A 225 -19.53 -10.58 16.65
C LYS A 225 -19.24 -9.10 16.60
N ASP A 226 -20.30 -8.29 16.55
CA ASP A 226 -20.26 -6.83 16.58
C ASP A 226 -20.54 -6.32 18.00
N PRO A 227 -19.55 -6.33 18.92
CA PRO A 227 -19.77 -5.87 20.28
C PRO A 227 -20.17 -4.40 20.26
N GLN A 228 -21.11 -4.02 21.13
CA GLN A 228 -21.49 -2.61 21.33
C GLN A 228 -21.98 -1.87 20.07
N HIS A 229 -22.46 -2.60 19.05
CA HIS A 229 -22.94 -2.03 17.79
C HIS A 229 -21.89 -1.15 17.08
N LEU A 230 -20.62 -1.57 17.08
CA LEU A 230 -19.52 -0.83 16.45
C LEU A 230 -19.80 -0.54 14.99
N LYS A 231 -20.44 -1.44 14.24
CA LYS A 231 -20.82 -1.18 12.85
C LYS A 231 -21.63 0.11 12.70
N GLN A 232 -22.65 0.31 13.56
CA GLN A 232 -23.51 1.50 13.50
C GLN A 232 -22.73 2.76 13.87
N LYS A 233 -21.88 2.69 14.90
CA LYS A 233 -21.01 3.80 15.30
C LYS A 233 -20.04 4.22 14.20
N ILE A 234 -19.43 3.24 13.53
CA ILE A 234 -18.54 3.50 12.40
C ILE A 234 -19.33 4.15 11.27
N VAL A 235 -20.47 3.58 10.86
CA VAL A 235 -21.30 4.19 9.81
C VAL A 235 -21.66 5.64 10.16
N HIS A 236 -22.04 5.92 11.41
CA HIS A 236 -22.32 7.28 11.86
C HIS A 236 -21.08 8.20 11.76
N ALA A 237 -19.92 7.72 12.22
CA ALA A 237 -18.66 8.46 12.16
C ALA A 237 -18.21 8.79 10.73
N TRP A 238 -18.54 7.95 9.74
CA TRP A 238 -18.27 8.22 8.32
C TRP A 238 -19.05 9.41 7.75
N HIS A 239 -20.12 9.86 8.41
CA HIS A 239 -20.81 11.09 8.04
C HIS A 239 -20.09 12.35 8.56
N ASN A 240 -19.15 12.20 9.49
CA ASN A 240 -18.44 13.29 10.15
C ASN A 240 -16.93 13.15 9.95
N VAL A 241 -16.47 13.32 8.71
CA VAL A 241 -15.05 13.19 8.36
C VAL A 241 -14.31 14.49 8.66
N HIS A 242 -13.29 14.42 9.52
CA HIS A 242 -12.42 15.56 9.80
C HIS A 242 -11.14 15.45 8.98
N ARG A 243 -10.78 16.55 8.32
CA ARG A 243 -9.60 16.66 7.48
C ARG A 243 -8.64 17.69 8.04
N LYS A 244 -7.36 17.47 7.81
CA LYS A 244 -6.28 18.37 8.20
C LYS A 244 -5.26 18.45 7.07
N GLY A 245 -4.67 19.62 6.91
CA GLY A 245 -3.69 19.91 5.88
C GLY A 245 -2.50 20.67 6.46
N ARG A 246 -1.98 21.59 5.66
CA ARG A 246 -0.78 22.36 6.00
C ARG A 246 -1.00 23.33 7.17
N SER A 247 -2.21 23.84 7.36
CA SER A 247 -2.55 24.72 8.48
C SER A 247 -2.31 24.04 9.83
N GLU A 248 -2.67 22.76 9.95
CA GLU A 248 -2.55 22.02 11.21
C GLU A 248 -1.22 21.27 11.32
N PHE A 249 -0.70 20.70 10.23
CA PHE A 249 0.51 19.88 10.25
C PHE A 249 1.80 20.65 9.91
N GLY A 250 1.67 21.88 9.41
CA GLY A 250 2.77 22.69 8.91
C GLY A 250 3.18 22.31 7.49
N PRO A 251 4.35 22.80 7.04
CA PRO A 251 4.83 22.57 5.67
C PRO A 251 5.06 21.08 5.42
N CYS A 252 4.87 20.68 4.16
CA CYS A 252 5.14 19.32 3.74
C CYS A 252 6.64 19.02 3.89
N ASN A 253 6.96 18.13 4.82
CA ASN A 253 8.25 17.50 4.95
C ASN A 253 8.03 16.09 5.51
N CYS A 254 8.80 15.12 5.02
CA CYS A 254 8.62 13.71 5.37
C CYS A 254 9.59 13.30 6.47
N VAL A 255 9.92 14.20 7.40
CA VAL A 255 10.92 13.94 8.45
C VAL A 255 10.27 13.17 9.61
N ALA A 256 10.98 12.16 10.13
CA ALA A 256 10.71 11.59 11.45
C ALA A 256 11.69 12.18 12.45
N LEU A 257 11.19 12.87 13.48
CA LEU A 257 12.03 13.39 14.56
C LEU A 257 12.44 12.28 15.53
N GLU A 258 13.41 12.59 16.38
CA GLU A 258 14.05 11.64 17.27
C GLU A 258 13.07 10.98 18.23
N ALA A 259 12.14 11.74 18.82
CA ALA A 259 11.13 11.22 19.74
C ALA A 259 10.31 10.08 19.10
N TYR A 260 9.74 10.32 17.91
CA TYR A 260 9.02 9.31 17.16
C TYR A 260 9.90 8.10 16.82
N THR A 261 11.14 8.34 16.39
CA THR A 261 12.08 7.27 16.02
C THR A 261 12.44 6.38 17.19
N LEU A 262 12.67 6.96 18.38
CA LEU A 262 12.90 6.23 19.62
C LEU A 262 11.66 5.42 20.02
N TRP A 263 10.46 5.99 19.87
CA TRP A 263 9.22 5.28 20.11
C TRP A 263 9.06 4.05 19.19
N VAL A 264 9.34 4.19 17.88
CA VAL A 264 9.32 3.06 16.94
C VAL A 264 10.32 1.98 17.35
N LYS A 265 11.55 2.36 17.72
CA LYS A 265 12.58 1.42 18.20
C LYS A 265 12.11 0.68 19.44
N LYS A 266 11.56 1.40 20.44
CA LYS A 266 11.02 0.79 21.66
C LYS A 266 9.88 -0.19 21.34
N LYS A 267 8.95 0.19 20.46
CA LYS A 267 7.86 -0.70 20.02
C LYS A 267 8.36 -1.94 19.31
N ALA A 268 9.35 -1.82 18.44
CA ALA A 268 9.98 -2.97 17.79
C ALA A 268 10.61 -3.94 18.81
N MET A 269 11.24 -3.41 19.87
CA MET A 269 11.77 -4.21 20.97
C MET A 269 10.67 -4.92 21.77
N GLU A 270 9.60 -4.21 22.14
CA GLU A 270 8.43 -4.77 22.85
C GLU A 270 7.80 -5.92 22.05
N LEU A 271 7.70 -5.76 20.73
CA LEU A 271 7.15 -6.76 19.81
C LEU A 271 8.13 -7.89 19.47
N LYS A 272 9.34 -7.88 20.04
CA LYS A 272 10.42 -8.83 19.75
C LYS A 272 10.78 -8.87 18.26
N MET A 273 10.70 -7.72 17.59
CA MET A 273 11.09 -7.53 16.19
C MET A 273 12.29 -6.57 16.06
N PRO A 274 13.41 -6.78 16.80
CA PRO A 274 14.58 -5.95 16.63
C PRO A 274 15.22 -6.22 15.27
N TYR A 275 15.24 -5.22 14.41
CA TYR A 275 16.01 -5.27 13.17
C TYR A 275 17.35 -4.58 13.42
N PRO A 276 18.49 -5.29 13.32
CA PRO A 276 19.79 -4.62 13.38
C PRO A 276 19.88 -3.66 12.19
N CYS A 277 20.19 -2.40 12.47
CA CYS A 277 20.57 -1.46 11.43
C CYS A 277 21.96 -1.91 10.93
N GLU A 278 21.98 -2.56 9.77
CA GLU A 278 23.22 -2.77 9.04
C GLU A 278 23.60 -1.41 8.46
N ARG A 279 24.83 -0.93 8.74
CA ARG A 279 25.33 0.35 8.20
C ARG A 279 25.05 0.40 6.70
N PRO A 280 24.71 1.59 6.14
CA PRO A 280 24.27 1.69 4.76
C PRO A 280 25.24 0.95 3.84
N MET A 281 24.69 0.26 2.83
CA MET A 281 25.51 -0.26 1.74
C MET A 281 26.41 0.87 1.31
N SER A 282 27.72 0.68 1.40
CA SER A 282 28.67 1.60 0.78
C SER A 282 28.31 1.61 -0.69
N MET A 283 27.51 2.58 -1.12
CA MET A 283 27.51 2.99 -2.51
C MET A 283 28.96 3.35 -2.74
N VAL A 284 29.64 2.59 -3.58
CA VAL A 284 30.99 2.92 -4.01
C VAL A 284 30.91 4.38 -4.43
N VAL A 285 31.46 5.26 -3.58
CA VAL A 285 31.78 6.60 -3.97
C VAL A 285 32.77 6.36 -5.09
N VAL A 286 32.32 6.56 -6.33
CA VAL A 286 33.27 6.78 -7.41
C VAL A 286 33.99 8.04 -6.94
N GLU A 287 35.19 7.86 -6.38
CA GLU A 287 36.07 8.98 -6.12
C GLU A 287 36.04 9.85 -7.37
N PRO A 288 35.78 11.17 -7.25
CA PRO A 288 35.98 12.03 -8.39
C PRO A 288 37.39 11.75 -8.87
N LEU A 289 37.52 11.27 -10.11
CA LEU A 289 38.82 11.09 -10.76
C LEU A 289 39.55 12.41 -10.57
N THR A 290 40.50 12.41 -9.64
CA THR A 290 41.50 13.47 -9.54
C THR A 290 42.31 13.33 -10.80
N LEU A 291 41.91 14.09 -11.82
CA LEU A 291 42.80 14.39 -12.92
C LEU A 291 44.11 14.87 -12.28
N PRO A 292 45.26 14.31 -12.65
CA PRO A 292 46.53 14.87 -12.24
C PRO A 292 46.51 16.34 -12.66
N ASN A 293 46.84 17.24 -11.73
CA ASN A 293 47.19 18.61 -12.07
C ASN A 293 48.45 18.55 -12.93
N GLN A 294 48.30 18.31 -14.22
CA GLN A 294 49.28 18.65 -15.24
C GLN A 294 48.78 19.91 -15.90
N ASP A 295 49.38 21.00 -15.42
CA ASP A 295 49.80 22.16 -16.20
C ASP A 295 48.69 23.02 -16.81
N VAL A 296 47.93 23.64 -15.91
CA VAL A 296 47.17 24.87 -16.22
C VAL A 296 48.12 25.98 -16.71
N GLU A 297 49.38 26.01 -16.25
CA GLU A 297 50.40 26.94 -16.74
C GLU A 297 50.84 26.67 -18.20
N GLU A 298 50.93 25.40 -18.64
CA GLU A 298 51.28 25.10 -20.05
C GLU A 298 50.16 25.49 -21.04
N LEU A 299 48.89 25.40 -20.60
CA LEU A 299 47.74 25.83 -21.41
C LEU A 299 47.61 27.35 -21.51
N GLU A 300 48.00 28.09 -20.46
CA GLU A 300 48.02 29.56 -20.48
C GLU A 300 49.17 30.11 -21.34
N ASP A 301 50.35 29.49 -21.29
CA ASP A 301 51.51 29.87 -22.13
C ASP A 301 51.28 29.58 -23.63
N ALA A 302 50.51 28.54 -23.96
CA ALA A 302 50.13 28.23 -25.34
C ALA A 302 49.15 29.27 -25.91
N LEU A 303 48.30 29.89 -25.08
CA LEU A 303 47.30 30.88 -25.48
C LEU A 303 47.91 32.27 -25.70
N ILE A 304 49.00 32.61 -25.01
CA ILE A 304 49.74 33.87 -25.18
C ILE A 304 50.53 33.88 -26.50
N LYS A 305 51.00 32.71 -26.97
CA LYS A 305 51.72 32.56 -28.26
C LYS A 305 50.84 32.65 -29.51
N ILE A 306 49.51 32.72 -29.37
CA ILE A 306 48.56 32.78 -30.49
C ILE A 306 48.02 34.22 -30.72
N LYS A 307 48.57 35.23 -30.05
CA LYS A 307 48.28 36.65 -30.32
C LYS A 307 49.39 37.36 -31.10
#